data_AF-A0A8T6E4Y1-F1
#
_entry.id   AF-A0A8T6E4Y1-F1
#
_cell.length_a   1.000
_cell.length_b   1.000
_cell.length_c   1.000
_cell.angle_alpha   90.00
_cell.angle_beta   90.00
_cell.angle_gamma   90.00
#
_symmetry.space_group_name_H-M   'P 1'
#
loop_
_entity.id
_entity.type
_entity.pdbx_description
1 polymer ?
#
loop_
_entity_poly.entity_id
_entity_poly.type
_entity_poly.pdbx_seq_one_letter_code
_entity_poly.pdbx_strand_id
1 'polypeptide(L)'
;MVLFRFQADGIRFRLFRIGLARRSAAVALALFAACGDSNVPLDRIDPETGRWYTAELAAAGSAVFARHCAECHGDAAQGTASDWGARLPDGSFPPPPLNGSAHT
;
A
#
# COMPACT_ATOMS: atom_id res chain seq x y z
N MET A 1 -10.22 5.29 -68.76
CA MET A 1 -8.87 5.00 -69.27
C MET A 1 -7.99 4.64 -68.08
N VAL A 2 -7.88 3.34 -67.80
CA VAL A 2 -7.11 2.79 -66.67
C VAL A 2 -5.79 2.30 -67.23
N LEU A 3 -4.67 2.87 -66.80
CA LEU A 3 -3.35 2.33 -67.10
C LEU A 3 -2.93 1.43 -65.93
N PHE A 4 -3.17 0.13 -66.06
CA PHE A 4 -2.54 -0.88 -65.20
C PHE A 4 -1.08 -1.04 -65.63
N ARG A 5 -0.14 -0.61 -64.79
CA ARG A 5 1.25 -1.10 -64.88
C ARG A 5 1.41 -2.27 -63.92
N PHE A 6 1.40 -3.47 -64.49
CA PHE A 6 1.92 -4.69 -63.88
C PHE A 6 3.45 -4.51 -63.74
N GLN A 7 3.94 -4.45 -62.51
CA GLN A 7 5.35 -4.68 -62.24
C GLN A 7 5.45 -5.87 -61.28
N ALA A 8 5.73 -7.02 -61.87
CA ALA A 8 6.10 -8.23 -61.19
C ALA A 8 7.54 -8.05 -60.72
N ASP A 9 7.76 -7.92 -59.41
CA ASP A 9 9.07 -8.13 -58.78
C ASP A 9 8.88 -8.39 -57.28
N GLY A 10 9.20 -9.61 -56.88
CA GLY A 10 9.70 -9.93 -55.54
C GLY A 10 8.77 -9.66 -54.36
N ILE A 11 8.23 -10.74 -53.80
CA ILE A 11 7.62 -10.78 -52.48
C ILE A 11 8.63 -10.24 -51.43
N ARG A 12 8.59 -8.95 -51.13
CA ARG A 12 9.15 -8.40 -49.89
C ARG A 12 8.06 -8.45 -48.83
N PHE A 13 8.00 -9.55 -48.09
CA PHE A 13 7.28 -9.60 -46.83
C PHE A 13 7.90 -8.55 -45.90
N ARG A 14 7.29 -7.36 -45.82
CA ARG A 14 7.46 -6.49 -44.64
C ARG A 14 6.91 -7.26 -43.45
N LEU A 15 7.79 -7.86 -42.66
CA LEU A 15 7.52 -8.28 -41.28
C LEU A 15 7.32 -7.02 -40.42
N PHE A 16 6.25 -6.28 -40.69
CA PHE A 16 5.79 -5.15 -39.90
C PHE A 16 4.71 -5.66 -38.95
N ARG A 17 5.04 -6.63 -38.08
CA ARG A 17 4.04 -7.27 -37.20
C ARG A 17 4.64 -7.93 -35.95
N ILE A 18 5.58 -7.29 -35.24
CA ILE A 18 6.01 -7.75 -33.90
C ILE A 18 6.38 -6.58 -32.96
N GLY A 19 5.62 -5.48 -33.01
CA GLY A 19 5.93 -4.24 -32.26
C GLY A 19 5.12 -3.97 -30.99
N LEU A 20 3.97 -4.63 -30.76
CA LEU A 20 3.05 -4.26 -29.67
C LEU A 20 2.94 -5.31 -28.55
N ALA A 21 3.21 -6.60 -28.83
CA ALA A 21 3.09 -7.65 -27.82
C ALA A 21 4.23 -7.62 -26.75
N ARG A 22 5.38 -7.03 -27.05
CA ARG A 22 6.53 -6.94 -26.12
C ARG A 22 6.39 -5.81 -25.08
N ARG A 23 5.51 -4.83 -25.30
CA ARG A 23 5.30 -3.70 -24.37
C ARG A 23 4.43 -4.09 -23.17
N SER A 24 3.42 -4.94 -23.38
CA SER A 24 2.50 -5.37 -22.31
C SER A 24 3.18 -6.27 -21.27
N ALA A 25 4.10 -7.14 -21.69
CA ALA A 25 4.83 -8.02 -20.78
C ALA A 25 5.77 -7.24 -19.83
N ALA A 26 6.38 -6.14 -20.31
CA ALA A 26 7.27 -5.32 -19.47
C ALA A 26 6.50 -4.52 -18.41
N VAL A 27 5.31 -4.02 -18.74
CA VAL A 27 4.43 -3.32 -17.77
C VAL A 27 3.90 -4.32 -16.73
N ALA A 28 3.46 -5.50 -17.15
CA ALA A 28 3.03 -6.55 -16.22
C ALA A 28 4.17 -6.99 -15.29
N LEU A 29 5.38 -7.21 -15.81
CA LEU A 29 6.55 -7.58 -15.01
C LEU A 29 6.94 -6.47 -14.02
N ALA A 30 6.85 -5.20 -14.41
CA ALA A 30 7.11 -4.07 -13.51
C ALA A 30 6.05 -3.95 -12.40
N LEU A 31 4.77 -4.21 -12.72
CA LEU A 31 3.69 -4.23 -11.73
C LEU A 31 3.85 -5.39 -10.72
N PHE A 32 4.30 -6.56 -11.16
CA PHE A 32 4.59 -7.69 -10.25
C PHE A 32 5.85 -7.44 -9.40
N ALA A 33 6.89 -6.80 -9.95
CA ALA A 33 8.09 -6.44 -9.21
C ALA A 33 7.85 -5.34 -8.15
N ALA A 34 6.85 -4.48 -8.36
CA ALA A 34 6.51 -3.42 -7.41
C ALA A 34 5.82 -3.91 -6.12
N CYS A 35 5.32 -5.15 -6.09
CA CYS A 35 4.64 -5.72 -4.93
C CYS A 35 5.56 -6.44 -3.93
N GLY A 36 6.87 -6.52 -4.18
CA GLY A 36 7.80 -7.27 -3.34
C GLY A 36 9.04 -6.47 -2.99
N ASP A 37 8.97 -5.74 -1.87
CA ASP A 37 10.06 -5.59 -0.87
C ASP A 37 9.83 -4.35 0.01
N SER A 38 8.83 -4.41 0.89
CA SER A 38 8.81 -3.58 2.10
C SER A 38 9.68 -4.25 3.15
N ASN A 39 10.98 -4.35 2.91
CA ASN A 39 11.91 -5.01 3.81
C ASN A 39 12.35 -4.01 4.90
N VAL A 40 11.46 -3.73 5.85
CA VAL A 40 11.88 -3.18 7.15
C VAL A 40 12.55 -4.34 7.88
N PRO A 41 13.85 -4.27 8.21
CA PRO A 41 14.51 -5.34 8.94
C PRO A 41 13.83 -5.52 10.30
N LEU A 42 12.94 -6.52 10.40
CA LEU A 42 12.21 -6.86 11.63
C LEU A 42 13.11 -7.54 12.68
N ASP A 43 14.38 -7.78 12.33
CA ASP A 43 15.38 -8.44 13.16
C ASP A 43 16.19 -7.50 14.06
N ARG A 44 15.92 -6.19 14.01
CA ARG A 44 16.57 -5.20 14.88
C ARG A 44 15.60 -4.71 15.95
N ILE A 45 15.42 -5.53 16.98
CA ILE A 45 14.96 -5.01 18.28
C ILE A 45 16.05 -4.05 18.77
N ASP A 46 15.70 -2.79 18.95
CA ASP A 46 16.59 -1.79 19.51
C ASP A 46 16.98 -2.22 20.94
N PRO A 47 18.28 -2.41 21.26
CA PRO A 47 18.70 -2.96 22.54
C PRO A 47 18.52 -2.00 23.72
N GLU A 48 18.39 -0.68 23.47
CA GLU A 48 18.18 0.32 24.52
C GLU A 48 16.71 0.40 24.93
N THR A 49 15.80 0.37 23.96
CA THR A 49 14.36 0.57 24.15
C THR A 49 13.56 -0.74 24.11
N GLY A 50 14.14 -1.83 23.61
CA GLY A 50 13.48 -3.12 23.40
C GLY A 50 12.41 -3.09 22.30
N ARG A 51 12.33 -2.04 21.49
CA ARG A 51 11.28 -1.88 20.46
C ARG A 51 11.76 -2.37 19.10
N TRP A 52 10.83 -2.92 18.32
CA TRP A 52 11.10 -3.40 16.96
C TRP A 52 11.08 -2.28 15.90
N TYR A 53 10.77 -1.04 16.30
CA TYR A 53 10.69 0.13 15.41
C TYR A 53 11.58 1.27 15.89
N THR A 54 12.00 2.11 14.96
CA THR A 54 12.82 3.29 15.24
C THR A 54 11.97 4.51 15.60
N ALA A 55 12.62 5.56 16.11
CA ALA A 55 11.97 6.85 16.40
C ALA A 55 11.36 7.48 15.13
N GLU A 56 12.02 7.34 13.97
CA GLU A 56 11.53 7.83 12.69
C GLU A 56 10.25 7.08 12.26
N LEU A 57 10.20 5.75 12.45
CA LEU A 57 8.98 4.97 12.21
C LEU A 57 7.85 5.41 13.15
N ALA A 58 8.15 5.66 14.41
CA ALA A 58 7.16 6.16 15.37
C ALA A 58 6.61 7.54 14.97
N ALA A 59 7.47 8.45 14.51
CA ALA A 59 7.06 9.76 14.02
C ALA A 59 6.20 9.67 12.76
N ALA A 60 6.57 8.80 11.80
CA ALA A 60 5.75 8.52 10.63
C ALA A 60 4.38 7.93 11.02
N GLY A 61 4.36 7.00 11.97
CA GLY A 61 3.16 6.40 12.53
C GLY A 61 2.25 7.42 13.21
N SER A 62 2.82 8.41 13.92
CA SER A 62 2.05 9.50 14.55
C SER A 62 1.25 10.32 13.53
N ALA A 63 1.85 10.65 12.38
CA ALA A 63 1.14 11.36 11.31
C ALA A 63 0.00 10.53 10.69
N VAL A 64 0.18 9.21 10.58
CA VAL A 64 -0.88 8.28 10.14
C VAL A 64 -1.99 8.22 11.18
N PHE A 65 -1.63 8.07 12.46
CA PHE A 65 -2.57 8.01 13.58
C PHE A 65 -3.47 9.25 13.62
N ALA A 66 -2.89 10.43 13.54
CA ALA A 66 -3.64 11.69 13.56
C ALA A 66 -4.66 11.80 12.41
N ARG A 67 -4.35 11.23 11.23
CA ARG A 67 -5.21 11.32 10.05
C ARG A 67 -6.31 10.26 9.99
N HIS A 68 -6.10 9.10 10.62
CA HIS A 68 -6.94 7.92 10.36
C HIS A 68 -7.43 7.20 11.61
N CYS A 69 -6.81 7.43 12.76
CA CYS A 69 -7.08 6.67 13.98
C CYS A 69 -7.66 7.57 15.08
N ALA A 70 -7.20 8.82 15.14
CA ALA A 70 -7.63 9.81 16.12
C ALA A 70 -9.15 10.11 16.06
N GLU A 71 -9.78 9.96 14.89
CA GLU A 71 -11.23 10.13 14.74
C GLU A 71 -12.05 9.21 15.67
N CYS A 72 -11.54 8.01 15.96
CA CYS A 72 -12.20 7.02 16.80
C CYS A 72 -11.53 6.89 18.17
N HIS A 73 -10.19 6.97 18.22
CA HIS A 73 -9.41 6.73 19.43
C HIS A 73 -8.97 8.00 20.16
N GLY A 74 -9.34 9.19 19.66
CA GLY A 74 -8.97 10.49 20.23
C GLY A 74 -7.55 10.94 19.88
N ASP A 75 -7.32 12.25 19.95
CA ASP A 75 -6.06 12.89 19.54
C ASP A 75 -4.83 12.40 20.32
N ALA A 76 -5.01 12.07 21.60
CA ALA A 76 -3.99 11.53 22.49
C ALA A 76 -4.16 10.02 22.72
N ALA A 77 -4.87 9.32 21.81
CA ALA A 77 -5.16 7.89 21.91
C ALA A 77 -5.92 7.50 23.20
N GLN A 78 -6.67 8.43 23.79
CA GLN A 78 -7.34 8.28 25.08
C GLN A 78 -8.72 7.63 25.01
N GLY A 79 -9.21 7.31 23.81
CA GLY A 79 -10.57 6.86 23.58
C GLY A 79 -11.59 8.00 23.69
N THR A 80 -12.85 7.68 23.38
CA THR A 80 -13.97 8.63 23.41
C THR A 80 -14.94 8.39 24.57
N ALA A 81 -14.85 7.25 25.23
CA ALA A 81 -15.68 6.86 26.36
C ALA A 81 -14.82 6.54 27.58
N SER A 82 -15.25 7.00 28.76
CA SER A 82 -14.57 6.71 30.03
C SER A 82 -14.67 5.24 30.43
N ASP A 83 -15.83 4.63 30.19
CA ASP A 83 -16.08 3.20 30.37
C ASP A 83 -16.09 2.53 29.00
N TRP A 84 -14.91 2.36 28.42
CA TRP A 84 -14.80 1.76 27.09
C TRP A 84 -15.17 0.26 27.09
N GLY A 85 -15.08 -0.38 28.26
CA GLY A 85 -15.33 -1.81 28.46
C GLY A 85 -16.81 -2.15 28.64
N ALA A 86 -17.70 -1.16 28.77
CA ALA A 86 -19.14 -1.36 28.77
C ALA A 86 -19.74 -1.26 27.37
N ARG A 87 -20.82 -1.99 27.16
CA ARG A 87 -21.61 -1.92 25.93
C ARG A 87 -22.45 -0.65 25.90
N LEU A 88 -22.52 -0.04 24.72
CA LEU A 88 -23.44 1.04 24.38
C LEU A 88 -24.90 0.51 24.32
N PRO A 89 -25.91 1.41 24.27
CA PRO A 89 -27.31 1.01 24.17
C PRO A 89 -27.65 0.15 22.94
N ASP A 90 -26.87 0.29 21.87
CA ASP A 90 -26.97 -0.52 20.65
C ASP A 90 -26.24 -1.88 20.76
N GLY A 91 -25.61 -2.15 21.90
CA GLY A 91 -24.87 -3.36 22.20
C GLY A 91 -23.42 -3.38 21.73
N SER A 92 -22.96 -2.35 21.01
CA SER A 92 -21.56 -2.24 20.56
C SER A 92 -20.63 -1.80 21.69
N PHE A 93 -19.31 -1.99 21.54
CA PHE A 93 -18.32 -1.39 22.43
C PHE A 93 -17.78 -0.11 21.79
N PRO A 94 -17.55 0.95 22.57
CA PRO A 94 -16.83 2.11 22.07
C PRO A 94 -15.36 1.75 21.77
N PRO A 95 -14.67 2.53 20.91
CA PRO A 95 -13.26 2.31 20.62
C PRO A 95 -12.40 2.39 21.90
N PRO A 96 -11.56 1.39 22.20
CA PRO A 96 -10.73 1.41 23.40
C PRO A 96 -9.61 2.47 23.29
N PRO A 97 -9.11 3.00 24.42
CA PRO A 97 -7.89 3.80 24.45
C PRO A 97 -6.69 3.00 23.91
N LEU A 98 -5.80 3.66 23.15
CA LEU A 98 -4.55 3.10 22.64
C LEU A 98 -3.30 3.72 23.30
N ASN A 99 -3.50 4.57 24.31
CA ASN A 99 -2.44 5.20 25.11
C ASN A 99 -1.95 4.34 26.30
N GLY A 100 -2.37 3.07 26.37
CA GLY A 100 -1.98 2.14 27.42
C GLY A 100 -2.89 2.13 28.66
N SER A 101 -3.97 2.92 28.70
CA SER A 101 -4.98 2.82 29.77
C SER A 101 -6.04 1.75 29.52
N ALA A 102 -6.05 1.12 28.34
CA ALA A 102 -6.88 -0.03 28.06
C ALA A 102 -6.19 -1.32 28.52
N HIS A 103 -7.00 -2.31 28.93
CA HIS A 103 -6.55 -3.64 29.36
C HIS A 103 -5.56 -3.65 30.54
N THR A 104 -5.66 -2.65 31.44
CA THR A 104 -4.99 -2.62 32.74
C THR A 104 -5.74 -3.42 33.79
#